data_AF-A0A3C0C8G1-F1
#
_entry.id   AF-A0A3C0C8G1-F1
#
_cell.length_a   1.000
_cell.length_b   1.000
_cell.length_c   1.000
_cell.angle_alpha   90.00
_cell.angle_beta   90.00
_cell.angle_gamma   90.00
#
_symmetry.space_group_name_H-M   'P 1'
#
loop_
_entity.id
_entity.type
_entity.pdbx_description
1 polymer ?
#
loop_
_entity_poly.entity_id
_entity_poly.type
_entity_poly.pdbx_seq_one_letter_code
_entity_poly.pdbx_strand_id
1 'polypeptide(L)'
;MVIKECVICGNKYKVCSTCEKVATFSPWRTLVCCADEYMIYSVLSQYDNDKNADVAADGLDHVGLSKKTIATYRPSVKKQIVEIYKLRKTKENKND
;
A
#
# COMPACT_ATOMS: atom_id res chain seq x y z
N MET A 1 15.74 2.44 -19.90
CA MET A 1 14.50 2.39 -19.09
C MET A 1 14.18 0.94 -18.84
N VAL A 2 13.70 0.62 -17.65
CA VAL A 2 13.35 -0.75 -17.24
C VAL A 2 11.86 -0.81 -16.95
N ILE A 3 11.21 -1.91 -17.34
CA ILE A 3 9.79 -2.14 -17.04
C ILE A 3 9.69 -2.83 -15.69
N LYS A 4 8.92 -2.23 -14.77
CA LYS A 4 8.58 -2.80 -13.46
C LYS A 4 7.08 -2.98 -13.36
N GLU A 5 6.65 -3.83 -12.45
CA GLU A 5 5.24 -3.98 -12.09
C GLU A 5 4.99 -3.37 -10.72
N CYS A 6 3.91 -2.59 -10.60
CA CYS A 6 3.54 -2.01 -9.32
C CYS A 6 3.17 -3.11 -8.32
N VAL A 7 3.69 -3.02 -7.10
CA VAL A 7 3.36 -3.96 -6.01
C VAL A 7 1.94 -3.79 -5.49
N ILE A 8 1.30 -2.63 -5.73
CA ILE A 8 -0.09 -2.34 -5.32
C ILE A 8 -1.09 -2.80 -6.37
N CYS A 9 -1.02 -2.29 -7.60
CA CYS A 9 -2.01 -2.57 -8.65
C CYS A 9 -1.56 -3.60 -9.70
N GLY A 10 -0.26 -3.90 -9.81
CA GLY A 10 0.27 -4.79 -10.84
C GLY A 10 0.50 -4.15 -12.21
N ASN A 11 0.15 -2.88 -12.40
CA ASN A 11 0.40 -2.19 -13.67
C ASN A 11 1.89 -2.17 -14.02
N LYS A 12 2.19 -2.37 -15.30
CA LYS A 12 3.54 -2.22 -15.84
C LYS A 12 3.85 -0.76 -16.11
N TYR A 13 5.02 -0.29 -15.66
CA TYR A 13 5.43 1.10 -15.83
C TYR A 13 6.94 1.22 -16.04
N LYS A 14 7.36 2.34 -16.65
CA LYS A 14 8.75 2.61 -16.99
C LYS A 14 9.47 3.27 -15.82
N VAL A 15 10.61 2.71 -15.45
CA VAL A 15 11.52 3.25 -14.44
C VAL A 15 12.84 3.64 -15.11
N CYS A 16 13.44 4.73 -14.62
CA CYS A 16 14.72 5.17 -15.12
C CYS A 16 15.82 4.17 -14.72
N SER A 17 16.73 3.84 -15.63
CA SER A 17 17.78 2.85 -15.36
C SER A 17 18.73 3.30 -14.24
N THR A 18 18.87 4.60 -14.00
CA THR A 18 19.61 5.15 -12.85
C THR A 18 18.88 4.88 -11.53
N CYS A 19 17.55 5.02 -11.51
CA CYS A 19 16.70 4.85 -10.34
C CYS A 19 16.79 3.43 -9.77
N GLU A 20 16.94 2.43 -10.65
CA GLU A 20 17.13 1.03 -10.27
C GLU A 20 18.53 0.76 -9.68
N LYS A 21 19.54 1.54 -10.07
CA LYS A 21 20.94 1.34 -9.65
C LYS A 21 21.27 2.08 -8.35
N VAL A 22 20.36 2.85 -7.79
CA VAL A 22 20.56 3.53 -6.50
C VAL A 22 20.54 2.48 -5.38
N ALA A 23 21.68 2.29 -4.73
CA ALA A 23 21.83 1.35 -3.60
C ALA A 23 21.82 2.03 -2.23
N THR A 24 21.94 3.37 -2.18
CA THR A 24 22.01 4.16 -0.95
C THR A 24 20.64 4.33 -0.28
N PHE A 25 19.56 4.27 -1.05
CA PHE A 25 18.17 4.24 -0.58
C PHE A 25 17.31 3.57 -1.64
N SER A 26 16.14 3.05 -1.27
CA SER A 26 15.17 2.47 -2.22
C SER A 26 14.23 3.56 -2.74
N PRO A 27 14.36 4.03 -3.99
CA PRO A 27 13.48 5.08 -4.49
C PRO A 27 12.07 4.54 -4.66
N TRP A 28 11.05 5.23 -4.14
CA TRP A 28 9.66 4.76 -4.19
C TRP A 28 9.16 4.34 -5.59
N ARG A 29 9.69 5.00 -6.63
CA ARG A 29 9.39 4.70 -8.04
C ARG A 29 9.84 3.31 -8.48
N THR A 30 10.68 2.60 -7.74
CA THR A 30 11.04 1.21 -8.07
C THR A 30 10.01 0.20 -7.54
N LEU A 31 9.06 0.63 -6.71
CA LEU A 31 8.04 -0.21 -6.05
C LEU A 31 6.65 -0.03 -6.66
N VAL A 32 6.25 1.23 -6.91
CA VAL A 32 4.89 1.58 -7.32
C VAL A 32 4.86 2.56 -8.50
N CYS A 33 3.71 2.65 -9.18
CA CYS A 33 3.59 3.46 -10.39
C CYS A 33 3.14 4.91 -10.13
N CYS A 34 2.53 5.20 -8.98
CA CYS A 34 2.12 6.56 -8.59
C CYS A 34 2.31 6.83 -7.08
N ALA A 35 2.20 8.10 -6.70
CA ALA A 35 2.45 8.55 -5.32
C ALA A 35 1.40 8.02 -4.33
N ASP A 36 0.13 7.97 -4.72
CA ASP A 36 -0.95 7.44 -3.87
C ASP A 36 -0.69 5.98 -3.50
N GLU A 37 -0.27 5.17 -4.47
CA GLU A 37 0.11 3.78 -4.23
C GLU A 37 1.36 3.66 -3.34
N TYR A 38 2.24 4.65 -3.34
CA TYR A 38 3.38 4.66 -2.42
C TYR A 38 2.94 4.93 -0.98
N MET A 39 1.96 5.81 -0.78
CA MET A 39 1.37 6.04 0.53
C MET A 39 0.69 4.77 1.05
N ILE A 40 -0.07 4.08 0.20
CA ILE A 40 -0.67 2.78 0.53
C ILE A 40 0.41 1.77 0.89
N TYR A 41 1.45 1.62 0.04
CA TYR A 41 2.56 0.73 0.32
C TYR A 41 3.22 1.02 1.68
N SER A 42 3.45 2.29 1.99
CA SER A 42 4.07 2.71 3.25
C SER A 42 3.19 2.34 4.45
N VAL A 43 1.88 2.57 4.36
CA VAL A 43 0.92 2.19 5.41
C VAL A 43 0.88 0.68 5.61
N LEU A 44 0.81 -0.10 4.54
CA LEU A 44 0.78 -1.56 4.61
C LEU A 44 2.10 -2.13 5.15
N SER A 45 3.23 -1.59 4.71
CA SER A 45 4.56 -1.97 5.22
C SER A 45 4.71 -1.64 6.69
N GLN A 46 4.17 -0.51 7.15
CA GLN A 46 4.19 -0.15 8.57
C GLN A 46 3.31 -1.10 9.39
N TYR A 47 2.09 -1.38 8.90
CA TYR A 47 1.19 -2.36 9.51
C TYR A 47 1.83 -3.74 9.60
N ASP A 48 2.64 -4.14 8.61
CA ASP A 48 3.35 -5.42 8.68
C ASP A 48 4.39 -5.49 9.80
N ASN A 49 4.92 -4.34 10.23
CA ASN A 49 5.88 -4.25 11.33
C ASN A 49 5.21 -4.15 12.71
N ASP A 50 4.19 -3.30 12.85
CA ASP A 50 3.60 -2.98 14.15
C ASP A 50 2.24 -3.65 14.43
N LYS A 51 1.58 -4.17 13.39
CA LYS A 51 0.24 -4.75 13.43
C LYS A 51 -0.82 -3.82 14.04
N ASN A 52 -0.60 -2.50 13.97
CA ASN A 52 -1.52 -1.50 14.46
C ASN A 52 -2.60 -1.18 13.41
N ALA A 53 -3.70 -1.94 13.45
CA ALA A 53 -4.80 -1.80 12.50
C ALA A 53 -5.49 -0.42 12.54
N ASP A 54 -5.48 0.27 13.69
CA ASP A 54 -6.18 1.55 13.84
C ASP A 54 -5.42 2.66 13.09
N VAL A 55 -4.12 2.77 13.34
CA VAL A 55 -3.22 3.69 12.62
C VAL A 55 -3.19 3.38 11.12
N ALA A 56 -3.17 2.09 10.77
CA ALA A 56 -3.18 1.68 9.37
C ALA A 56 -4.48 2.06 8.66
N ALA A 57 -5.64 1.85 9.29
CA ALA A 57 -6.92 2.23 8.72
C ALA A 57 -7.04 3.75 8.54
N ASP A 58 -6.62 4.55 9.52
CA ASP A 58 -6.62 6.01 9.41
C ASP A 58 -5.69 6.51 8.29
N GLY A 59 -4.54 5.87 8.12
CA GLY A 59 -3.64 6.14 7.00
C GLY A 59 -4.27 5.81 5.64
N LEU A 60 -4.97 4.68 5.53
CA LEU A 60 -5.70 4.32 4.30
C LEU A 60 -6.88 5.27 4.03
N ASP A 61 -7.57 5.71 5.06
CA ASP A 61 -8.68 6.68 4.97
C ASP A 61 -8.18 8.04 4.47
N HIS A 62 -6.99 8.48 4.90
CA HIS A 62 -6.36 9.72 4.44
C HIS A 62 -6.03 9.71 2.94
N VAL A 63 -5.68 8.55 2.37
CA VAL A 63 -5.44 8.41 0.92
C VAL A 63 -6.75 8.52 0.12
N GLY A 64 -7.92 8.33 0.75
CA GLY A 64 -9.22 8.48 0.09
C GLY A 64 -9.56 7.34 -0.86
N LEU A 65 -9.29 6.10 -0.45
CA LEU A 65 -9.47 4.92 -1.31
C LEU A 65 -10.95 4.63 -1.61
N SER A 66 -11.32 4.66 -2.90
CA SER A 66 -12.64 4.21 -3.33
C SER A 66 -12.69 2.68 -3.46
N LYS A 67 -13.87 2.07 -3.25
CA LYS A 67 -14.10 0.64 -3.51
C LYS A 67 -13.72 0.22 -4.93
N LYS A 68 -13.97 1.10 -5.92
CA LYS A 68 -13.60 0.85 -7.33
C LYS A 68 -12.09 0.80 -7.50
N THR A 69 -11.36 1.69 -6.83
CA THR A 69 -9.89 1.72 -6.84
C THR A 69 -9.32 0.46 -6.19
N ILE A 70 -9.81 0.09 -5.01
CA ILE A 70 -9.35 -1.13 -4.31
C ILE A 70 -9.61 -2.38 -5.16
N ALA A 71 -10.69 -2.41 -5.95
CA ALA A 71 -11.00 -3.52 -6.86
C ALA A 71 -9.95 -3.74 -7.97
N THR A 72 -9.10 -2.75 -8.29
CA THR A 72 -8.01 -2.92 -9.27
C THR A 72 -6.71 -3.44 -8.66
N TYR A 73 -6.60 -3.46 -7.33
CA TYR A 73 -5.36 -3.84 -6.64
C TYR A 73 -5.07 -5.35 -6.70
N ARG A 74 -3.82 -5.71 -6.43
CA ARG A 74 -3.39 -7.11 -6.32
C ARG A 74 -4.19 -7.83 -5.22
N PRO A 75 -4.48 -9.14 -5.37
CA PRO A 75 -5.26 -9.89 -4.38
C PRO A 75 -4.71 -9.84 -2.95
N SER A 76 -3.38 -9.89 -2.79
CA SER A 76 -2.72 -9.80 -1.49
C SER A 76 -3.00 -8.46 -0.80
N VAL A 77 -2.85 -7.36 -1.54
CA VAL A 77 -3.08 -5.99 -1.06
C VAL A 77 -4.53 -5.80 -0.64
N LYS A 78 -5.48 -6.26 -1.47
CA LYS A 78 -6.92 -6.26 -1.13
C LYS A 78 -7.18 -7.00 0.18
N LYS A 79 -6.61 -8.20 0.33
CA LYS A 79 -6.79 -9.03 1.52
C LYS A 79 -6.28 -8.31 2.78
N GLN A 80 -5.11 -7.68 2.70
CA GLN A 80 -4.51 -6.95 3.81
C GLN A 80 -5.33 -5.72 4.20
N ILE A 81 -5.80 -4.93 3.23
CA ILE A 81 -6.71 -3.80 3.47
C ILE A 81 -7.99 -4.26 4.17
N VAL A 82 -8.59 -5.35 3.70
CA VAL A 82 -9.80 -5.91 4.32
C VAL A 82 -9.54 -6.40 5.75
N GLU A 83 -8.38 -7.02 6.00
CA GLU A 83 -7.97 -7.45 7.33
C GLU A 83 -7.84 -6.26 8.29
N ILE A 84 -7.14 -5.20 7.88
CA ILE A 84 -6.97 -3.97 8.66
C ILE A 84 -8.32 -3.41 9.11
N TYR A 85 -9.25 -3.19 8.18
CA TYR A 85 -10.57 -2.65 8.52
C TYR A 85 -11.43 -3.60 9.36
N LYS A 86 -11.27 -4.93 9.21
CA LYS A 86 -11.95 -5.90 10.08
C LYS A 86 -11.42 -5.86 11.51
N LEU A 87 -10.10 -5.74 11.67
CA LEU A 87 -9.47 -5.69 12.99
C LEU A 87 -9.82 -4.38 13.72
N ARG A 88 -9.81 -3.24 13.03
CA ARG A 88 -10.28 -1.95 13.59
C ARG A 88 -11.71 -2.07 14.15
N LYS A 89 -12.67 -2.54 13.34
CA LYS A 89 -14.06 -2.75 13.79
C LYS A 89 -14.20 -3.69 14.99
N THR A 90 -13.36 -4.73 15.05
CA THR A 90 -13.40 -5.71 16.14
C THR A 90 -12.91 -5.10 17.46
N LYS A 91 -11.98 -4.14 17.41
CA LYS A 91 -11.54 -3.40 18.59
C LYS A 91 -12.58 -2.39 19.06
N GLU A 92 -13.23 -1.69 18.12
CA GLU A 92 -14.31 -0.74 18.42
C GLU A 92 -15.46 -1.43 19.19
N ASN A 93 -15.89 -2.62 18.75
CA ASN A 93 -16.96 -3.39 19.41
C ASN A 93 -16.60 -4.01 20.77
N LYS A 94 -15.34 -3.96 21.21
CA LYS A 94 -14.91 -4.51 22.52
C LYS A 94 -14.78 -3.43 23.60
N ASN A 95 -14.94 -2.17 23.22
CA ASN A 95 -14.85 -1.02 24.12
C ASN A 95 -16.24 -0.46 24.52
N ASP A 96 -17.32 -1.11 24.08
CA ASP A 96 -18.71 -0.96 24.57
C ASP A 96 -19.06 -2.12 25.52
#